data_AF-A0A7C4BPM5-F1
#
_entry.id   AF-A0A7C4BPM5-F1
#
_cell.length_a   1.000
_cell.length_b   1.000
_cell.length_c   1.000
_cell.angle_alpha   90.00
_cell.angle_beta   90.00
_cell.angle_gamma   90.00
#
_symmetry.space_group_name_H-M   'P 1'
#
loop_
_entity.id
_entity.type
_entity.pdbx_description
1 polymer ?
#
loop_
_entity_poly.entity_id
_entity_poly.type
_entity_poly.pdbx_seq_one_letter_code
_entity_poly.pdbx_strand_id
1 'polypeptide(L)'
;MSNLSLKESMELGGKCCLAWLDPEKDFMPTGGYEVAHDTGRWWDAMLRLEEAIGFVIPDYIEEAMLNNLKVLTDNPDGLLMNNPNISWLKDSARINPHNFREAMIAFNALVRFRNSDWARQAGHRLLMTMDKCFQSDGRFDYTLLESYGKVILSDDPCHDQPEGKWFDGTANSGRSLEGIIWFYEATGDELAIKVAERIAQHHLNNTVNLDGSVRQELISPDNVGHNHSYLGTLRGLLLFGFLTHKWEYVDAVAETYQNSLWKHNISESGWTPHDLGKTRFPNEDGDPVAETASCGDVVQLGLWLALRCGYMQFMDDVERLMRSRILPAQIVESDMESFGNIDDNARNRRLGAWGVHGRPYSKGSILDVLAAVLHTEIDVYNSIVTRSPFGLTINLSLDYAGSLATIKSERKESAKITIIPKVKDNVMLQIPSWVSDDSIHITIDGRDCPKMRIGSWIHAPKDEISPNSEIVLTYNLPERTSTEVMPSGKTYSLKWKGDQVVSISPYEPYLCIYETPHKLTNE
;
A
#
# COMPACT_ATOMS: atom_id res chain seq x y z
N MET A 1 12.50 3.13 18.70
CA MET A 1 11.44 2.69 17.75
C MET A 1 11.14 1.22 18.06
N SER A 2 9.90 0.75 17.87
CA SER A 2 9.58 -0.66 18.13
C SER A 2 10.41 -1.58 17.23
N ASN A 3 11.12 -2.53 17.85
CA ASN A 3 11.93 -3.55 17.18
C ASN A 3 11.07 -4.68 16.60
N LEU A 4 9.96 -4.37 15.92
CA LEU A 4 9.20 -5.38 15.20
C LEU A 4 9.91 -5.69 13.89
N SER A 5 10.14 -6.97 13.62
CA SER A 5 10.44 -7.43 12.26
C SER A 5 9.23 -7.19 11.34
N LEU A 6 9.45 -7.14 10.03
CA LEU A 6 8.34 -6.93 9.08
C LEU A 6 7.28 -8.05 9.19
N LYS A 7 7.70 -9.29 9.45
CA LYS A 7 6.77 -10.40 9.69
C LYS A 7 5.90 -10.17 10.93
N GLU A 8 6.49 -9.72 12.03
CA GLU A 8 5.74 -9.42 13.27
C GLU A 8 4.78 -8.24 13.08
N SER A 9 5.19 -7.22 12.30
CA SER A 9 4.31 -6.11 11.89
C SER A 9 3.08 -6.63 11.15
N MET A 10 3.29 -7.49 10.14
CA MET A 10 2.23 -8.11 9.36
C MET A 10 1.30 -8.99 10.21
N GLU A 11 1.85 -9.80 11.13
CA GLU A 11 1.06 -10.61 12.06
C GLU A 11 0.19 -9.74 12.98
N LEU A 12 0.70 -8.60 13.43
CA LEU A 12 -0.03 -7.66 14.26
C LEU A 12 -1.15 -6.99 13.46
N GLY A 13 -0.88 -6.59 12.21
CA GLY A 13 -1.89 -6.07 11.28
C GLY A 13 -3.01 -7.07 11.01
N GLY A 14 -2.69 -8.36 10.79
CA GLY A 14 -3.68 -9.42 10.62
C GLY A 14 -4.56 -9.64 11.85
N LYS A 15 -3.97 -9.64 13.05
CA LYS A 15 -4.74 -9.70 14.32
C LYS A 15 -5.67 -8.50 14.45
N CYS A 16 -5.21 -7.31 14.06
CA CYS A 16 -6.03 -6.11 14.04
C CYS A 16 -7.23 -6.28 13.10
N CYS A 17 -7.02 -6.72 11.85
CA CYS A 17 -8.09 -7.00 10.89
C CYS A 17 -9.15 -7.97 11.43
N LEU A 18 -8.77 -9.00 12.20
CA LEU A 18 -9.73 -9.88 12.86
C LEU A 18 -10.53 -9.16 13.96
N ALA A 19 -9.92 -8.26 14.72
CA ALA A 19 -10.58 -7.51 15.78
C ALA A 19 -11.59 -6.46 15.29
N TRP A 20 -11.48 -6.04 14.02
CA TRP A 20 -12.45 -5.14 13.39
C TRP A 20 -13.80 -5.82 13.07
N LEU A 21 -13.83 -7.15 13.04
CA LEU A 21 -15.06 -7.90 12.77
C LEU A 21 -15.94 -7.94 14.02
N ASP A 22 -17.23 -7.71 13.84
CA ASP A 22 -18.19 -7.60 14.94
C ASP A 22 -19.08 -8.85 15.04
N PRO A 23 -18.90 -9.69 16.07
CA PRO A 23 -19.70 -10.90 16.25
C PRO A 23 -21.21 -10.65 16.39
N GLU A 24 -21.62 -9.45 16.84
CA GLU A 24 -23.05 -9.09 16.95
C GLU A 24 -23.65 -8.65 15.60
N LYS A 25 -22.80 -8.47 14.58
CA LYS A 25 -23.16 -8.08 13.21
C LYS A 25 -22.69 -9.12 12.20
N ASP A 26 -22.80 -10.41 12.56
CA ASP A 26 -22.43 -11.55 11.72
C ASP A 26 -20.97 -11.48 11.24
N PHE A 27 -20.07 -10.93 12.06
CA PHE A 27 -18.67 -10.68 11.74
C PHE A 27 -18.43 -9.68 10.60
N MET A 28 -19.41 -8.85 10.23
CA MET A 28 -19.13 -7.73 9.33
C MET A 28 -18.16 -6.72 9.97
N PRO A 29 -17.28 -6.07 9.20
CA PRO A 29 -16.40 -5.04 9.72
C PRO A 29 -17.22 -3.79 10.11
N THR A 30 -17.14 -3.36 11.37
CA THR A 30 -17.91 -2.20 11.87
C THR A 30 -17.01 -1.06 12.34
N GLY A 31 -17.46 0.17 12.11
CA GLY A 31 -16.78 1.40 12.57
C GLY A 31 -15.69 1.93 11.63
N GLY A 32 -15.52 1.34 10.45
CA GLY A 32 -14.65 1.86 9.39
C GLY A 32 -15.38 2.81 8.44
N TYR A 33 -14.96 2.87 7.18
CA TYR A 33 -15.52 3.81 6.19
C TYR A 33 -16.92 3.37 5.72
N GLU A 34 -17.04 2.14 5.22
CA GLU A 34 -18.28 1.53 4.77
C GLU A 34 -18.12 0.00 4.88
N VAL A 35 -19.12 -0.69 5.46
CA VAL A 35 -19.05 -2.14 5.68
C VAL A 35 -18.73 -2.91 4.39
N ALA A 36 -19.38 -2.56 3.28
CA ALA A 36 -19.10 -3.18 1.98
C ALA A 36 -17.67 -2.90 1.48
N HIS A 37 -17.22 -1.65 1.58
CA HIS A 37 -15.86 -1.25 1.20
C HIS A 37 -14.81 -2.01 2.01
N ASP A 38 -14.94 -1.99 3.32
CA ASP A 38 -14.06 -2.62 4.29
C ASP A 38 -14.04 -4.15 4.12
N THR A 39 -15.18 -4.76 3.76
CA THR A 39 -15.27 -6.20 3.47
C THR A 39 -14.39 -6.59 2.29
N GLY A 40 -14.39 -5.79 1.21
CA GLY A 40 -13.54 -6.08 0.05
C GLY A 40 -12.06 -5.92 0.36
N ARG A 41 -11.70 -4.88 1.12
CA ARG A 41 -10.33 -4.65 1.60
C ARG A 41 -9.82 -5.74 2.53
N TRP A 42 -10.66 -6.19 3.46
CA TRP A 42 -10.33 -7.26 4.38
C TRP A 42 -10.00 -8.55 3.64
N TRP A 43 -10.79 -8.91 2.62
CA TRP A 43 -10.55 -10.11 1.81
C TRP A 43 -9.22 -10.07 1.06
N ASP A 44 -8.90 -8.94 0.41
CA ASP A 44 -7.63 -8.78 -0.29
C ASP A 44 -6.43 -8.89 0.67
N ALA A 45 -6.48 -8.19 1.81
CA ALA A 45 -5.38 -8.18 2.76
C ALA A 45 -5.18 -9.53 3.46
N MET A 46 -6.24 -10.16 3.95
CA MET A 46 -6.14 -11.36 4.78
C MET A 46 -5.70 -12.59 4.01
N LEU A 47 -6.17 -12.79 2.77
CA LEU A 47 -5.75 -13.93 1.96
C LEU A 47 -4.30 -13.80 1.47
N ARG A 48 -3.87 -12.56 1.17
CA ARG A 48 -2.46 -12.29 0.85
C ARG A 48 -1.55 -12.50 2.06
N LEU A 49 -2.02 -12.12 3.24
CA LEU A 49 -1.28 -12.32 4.49
C LEU A 49 -1.09 -13.81 4.79
N GLU A 50 -2.15 -14.60 4.66
CA GLU A 50 -2.09 -16.05 4.84
C GLU A 50 -1.08 -16.68 3.87
N GLU A 51 -1.12 -16.33 2.59
CA GLU A 51 -0.16 -16.84 1.60
C GLU A 51 1.29 -16.44 1.94
N ALA A 52 1.52 -15.18 2.33
CA ALA A 52 2.85 -14.65 2.53
C ALA A 52 3.57 -15.23 3.76
N ILE A 53 2.85 -15.41 4.86
CA ILE A 53 3.46 -15.77 6.15
C ILE A 53 2.79 -16.92 6.91
N GLY A 54 1.76 -17.55 6.32
CA GLY A 54 0.99 -18.62 6.95
C GLY A 54 0.07 -18.14 8.08
N PHE A 55 -0.37 -16.89 8.05
CA PHE A 55 -1.32 -16.36 9.03
C PHE A 55 -2.65 -17.10 8.92
N VAL A 56 -3.15 -17.65 10.03
CA VAL A 56 -4.38 -18.47 10.02
C VAL A 56 -5.60 -17.58 10.17
N ILE A 57 -6.48 -17.59 9.17
CA ILE A 57 -7.84 -17.07 9.29
C ILE A 57 -8.70 -18.16 9.96
N PRO A 58 -9.40 -17.89 11.08
CA PRO A 58 -10.27 -18.89 11.69
C PRO A 58 -11.39 -19.31 10.73
N ASP A 59 -11.61 -20.62 10.56
CA ASP A 59 -12.60 -21.18 9.61
C ASP A 59 -13.99 -20.54 9.72
N TYR A 60 -14.47 -20.32 10.95
CA TYR A 60 -15.79 -19.72 11.19
C TYR A 60 -15.85 -18.24 10.78
N ILE A 61 -14.73 -17.52 10.86
CA ILE A 61 -14.62 -16.14 10.37
C ILE A 61 -14.57 -16.13 8.85
N GLU A 62 -13.77 -17.02 8.24
CA GLU A 62 -13.70 -17.12 6.79
C GLU A 62 -15.08 -17.45 6.18
N GLU A 63 -15.80 -18.41 6.77
CA GLU A 63 -17.16 -18.77 6.38
C GLU A 63 -18.14 -17.59 6.52
N ALA A 64 -18.12 -16.91 7.68
CA ALA A 64 -18.97 -15.75 7.93
C ALA A 64 -18.69 -14.61 6.93
N MET A 65 -17.42 -14.28 6.71
CA MET A 65 -17.02 -13.24 5.76
C MET A 65 -17.37 -13.59 4.31
N LEU A 66 -17.39 -14.87 3.94
CA LEU A 66 -17.76 -15.30 2.59
C LEU A 66 -19.27 -15.17 2.40
N ASN A 67 -20.04 -15.52 3.43
CA ASN A 67 -21.48 -15.29 3.45
C ASN A 67 -21.80 -13.79 3.41
N ASN A 68 -21.08 -12.96 4.16
CA ASN A 68 -21.24 -11.51 4.14
C ASN A 68 -20.94 -10.92 2.76
N LEU A 69 -19.85 -11.33 2.10
CA LEU A 69 -19.54 -10.86 0.75
C LEU A 69 -20.63 -11.24 -0.25
N LYS A 70 -21.18 -12.47 -0.17
CA LYS A 70 -22.32 -12.90 -0.97
C LYS A 70 -23.55 -12.02 -0.72
N VAL A 71 -23.88 -11.74 0.53
CA VAL A 71 -25.04 -10.92 0.90
C VAL A 71 -24.87 -9.47 0.46
N LEU A 72 -23.67 -8.90 0.58
CA LEU A 72 -23.35 -7.52 0.17
C LEU A 72 -23.25 -7.36 -1.35
N THR A 73 -23.15 -8.47 -2.10
CA THR A 73 -23.16 -8.49 -3.56
C THR A 73 -24.45 -9.06 -4.16
N ASP A 74 -25.42 -9.42 -3.30
CA ASP A 74 -26.74 -9.92 -3.70
C ASP A 74 -27.68 -8.76 -4.10
N ASN A 75 -27.39 -8.21 -5.27
CA ASN A 75 -28.23 -7.23 -5.95
C ASN A 75 -28.17 -7.48 -7.46
N PRO A 76 -29.12 -6.96 -8.25
CA PRO A 76 -29.20 -7.25 -9.69
C PRO A 76 -27.96 -6.86 -10.50
N ASP A 77 -27.19 -5.88 -10.03
CA ASP A 77 -25.99 -5.38 -10.71
C ASP A 77 -24.69 -6.08 -10.26
N GLY A 78 -24.73 -6.91 -9.22
CA GLY A 78 -23.55 -7.56 -8.64
C GLY A 78 -22.58 -6.61 -7.94
N LEU A 79 -23.05 -5.41 -7.55
CA LEU A 79 -22.22 -4.40 -6.88
C LEU A 79 -21.90 -4.81 -5.45
N LEU A 80 -20.70 -4.51 -4.96
CA LEU A 80 -20.43 -4.59 -3.54
C LEU A 80 -20.98 -3.34 -2.85
N MET A 81 -22.06 -3.48 -2.08
CA MET A 81 -22.66 -2.37 -1.34
C MET A 81 -23.35 -2.83 -0.06
N ASN A 82 -23.51 -1.91 0.89
CA ASN A 82 -24.32 -2.14 2.08
C ASN A 82 -25.73 -2.59 1.65
N ASN A 83 -26.15 -3.77 2.11
CA ASN A 83 -27.41 -4.38 1.65
C ASN A 83 -28.62 -3.69 2.29
N PRO A 84 -29.51 -3.04 1.52
CA PRO A 84 -30.65 -2.29 2.07
C PRO A 84 -31.69 -3.17 2.77
N ASN A 85 -31.65 -4.48 2.58
CA ASN A 85 -32.52 -5.45 3.26
C ASN A 85 -32.03 -5.78 4.68
N ILE A 86 -30.80 -5.41 5.04
CA ILE A 86 -30.27 -5.56 6.40
C ILE A 86 -30.62 -4.29 7.19
N SER A 87 -31.40 -4.43 8.25
CA SER A 87 -32.01 -3.29 8.97
C SER A 87 -31.02 -2.23 9.43
N TRP A 88 -29.82 -2.62 9.87
CA TRP A 88 -28.81 -1.68 10.39
C TRP A 88 -27.89 -1.10 9.30
N LEU A 89 -27.97 -1.62 8.06
CA LEU A 89 -27.26 -1.11 6.89
C LEU A 89 -28.15 -0.28 5.95
N LYS A 90 -29.47 -0.36 6.12
CA LYS A 90 -30.44 0.25 5.21
C LYS A 90 -30.17 1.72 4.91
N ASP A 91 -29.90 2.51 5.94
CA ASP A 91 -29.74 3.97 5.79
C ASP A 91 -28.37 4.36 5.22
N SER A 92 -27.39 3.46 5.31
CA SER A 92 -26.05 3.62 4.73
C SER A 92 -25.87 2.88 3.39
N ALA A 93 -26.92 2.23 2.86
CA ALA A 93 -26.90 1.58 1.55
C ALA A 93 -26.72 2.62 0.44
N ARG A 94 -25.62 2.51 -0.31
CA ARG A 94 -25.28 3.42 -1.41
C ARG A 94 -24.68 2.65 -2.59
N ILE A 95 -24.95 3.12 -3.81
CA ILE A 95 -24.09 2.78 -4.95
C ILE A 95 -22.83 3.62 -4.79
N ASN A 96 -21.73 2.99 -4.35
CA ASN A 96 -20.45 3.65 -4.11
C ASN A 96 -19.44 3.23 -5.20
N PRO A 97 -19.02 4.14 -6.10
CA PRO A 97 -18.05 3.83 -7.16
C PRO A 97 -16.69 3.33 -6.64
N HIS A 98 -16.31 3.67 -5.41
CA HIS A 98 -15.12 3.11 -4.78
C HIS A 98 -15.16 1.57 -4.71
N ASN A 99 -16.35 0.99 -4.54
CA ASN A 99 -16.52 -0.44 -4.33
C ASN A 99 -16.38 -1.27 -5.62
N PHE A 100 -16.24 -0.63 -6.80
CA PHE A 100 -15.80 -1.35 -8.00
C PHE A 100 -14.43 -1.98 -7.79
N ARG A 101 -13.47 -1.22 -7.21
CA ARG A 101 -12.17 -1.79 -6.84
C ARG A 101 -12.34 -2.87 -5.78
N GLU A 102 -13.06 -2.59 -4.71
CA GLU A 102 -13.11 -3.46 -3.53
C GLU A 102 -13.74 -4.83 -3.84
N ALA A 103 -14.76 -4.84 -4.69
CA ALA A 103 -15.32 -6.08 -5.21
C ALA A 103 -14.29 -6.85 -6.04
N MET A 104 -13.64 -6.18 -6.99
CA MET A 104 -12.70 -6.85 -7.91
C MET A 104 -11.48 -7.43 -7.19
N ILE A 105 -10.90 -6.71 -6.20
CA ILE A 105 -9.77 -7.24 -5.42
C ILE A 105 -10.20 -8.43 -4.54
N ALA A 106 -11.41 -8.41 -3.97
CA ALA A 106 -11.93 -9.52 -3.17
C ALA A 106 -12.21 -10.76 -4.02
N PHE A 107 -12.88 -10.59 -5.17
CA PHE A 107 -13.13 -11.69 -6.10
C PHE A 107 -11.84 -12.27 -6.65
N ASN A 108 -10.87 -11.42 -7.03
CA ASN A 108 -9.54 -11.86 -7.42
C ASN A 108 -8.89 -12.70 -6.31
N ALA A 109 -8.85 -12.21 -5.06
CA ALA A 109 -8.19 -12.91 -3.96
C ALA A 109 -8.83 -14.29 -3.72
N LEU A 110 -10.17 -14.37 -3.73
CA LEU A 110 -10.88 -15.65 -3.58
C LEU A 110 -10.64 -16.61 -4.76
N VAL A 111 -10.52 -16.11 -5.99
CA VAL A 111 -10.13 -16.97 -7.12
C VAL A 111 -8.68 -17.44 -6.96
N ARG A 112 -7.74 -16.53 -6.69
CA ARG A 112 -6.31 -16.83 -6.63
C ARG A 112 -5.95 -17.77 -5.49
N PHE A 113 -6.49 -17.56 -4.30
CA PHE A 113 -6.08 -18.26 -3.07
C PHE A 113 -7.03 -19.36 -2.63
N ARG A 114 -8.26 -19.42 -3.16
CA ARG A 114 -9.25 -20.46 -2.84
C ARG A 114 -9.81 -21.18 -4.06
N ASN A 115 -9.42 -20.80 -5.27
CA ASN A 115 -9.99 -21.33 -6.51
C ASN A 115 -11.53 -21.27 -6.53
N SER A 116 -12.09 -20.15 -6.05
CA SER A 116 -13.54 -19.99 -5.88
C SER A 116 -14.26 -19.78 -7.22
N ASP A 117 -15.00 -20.78 -7.69
CA ASP A 117 -15.84 -20.67 -8.89
C ASP A 117 -16.95 -19.64 -8.74
N TRP A 118 -17.50 -19.49 -7.53
CA TRP A 118 -18.48 -18.45 -7.23
C TRP A 118 -17.87 -17.05 -7.42
N ALA A 119 -16.67 -16.81 -6.89
CA ALA A 119 -16.01 -15.51 -7.03
C ALA A 119 -15.66 -15.21 -8.50
N ARG A 120 -15.27 -16.23 -9.27
CA ARG A 120 -15.08 -16.12 -10.73
C ARG A 120 -16.36 -15.65 -11.44
N GLN A 121 -17.50 -16.26 -11.12
CA GLN A 121 -18.79 -15.88 -11.72
C GLN A 121 -19.26 -14.49 -11.26
N ALA A 122 -19.08 -14.18 -9.97
CA ALA A 122 -19.45 -12.89 -9.40
C ALA A 122 -18.61 -11.75 -9.99
N GLY A 123 -17.30 -11.94 -10.13
CA GLY A 123 -16.40 -10.98 -10.78
C GLY A 123 -16.73 -10.77 -12.25
N HIS A 124 -17.00 -11.85 -13.01
CA HIS A 124 -17.45 -11.72 -14.40
C HIS A 124 -18.77 -10.93 -14.52
N ARG A 125 -19.72 -11.19 -13.62
CA ARG A 125 -20.99 -10.44 -13.56
C ARG A 125 -20.77 -8.96 -13.30
N LEU A 126 -19.90 -8.61 -12.35
CA LEU A 126 -19.55 -7.22 -12.09
C LEU A 126 -18.88 -6.58 -13.32
N LEU A 127 -17.98 -7.30 -14.01
CA LEU A 127 -17.38 -6.81 -15.25
C LEU A 127 -18.40 -6.53 -16.35
N MET A 128 -19.43 -7.36 -16.51
CA MET A 128 -20.54 -7.09 -17.44
C MET A 128 -21.28 -5.80 -17.07
N THR A 129 -21.53 -5.58 -15.77
CA THR A 129 -22.13 -4.34 -15.28
C THR A 129 -21.23 -3.13 -15.58
N MET A 130 -19.94 -3.23 -15.28
CA MET A 130 -18.98 -2.16 -15.55
C MET A 130 -18.87 -1.87 -17.05
N ASP A 131 -18.77 -2.88 -17.91
CA ASP A 131 -18.66 -2.73 -19.36
C ASP A 131 -19.89 -2.04 -19.97
N LYS A 132 -21.08 -2.42 -19.49
CA LYS A 132 -22.38 -1.82 -19.86
C LYS A 132 -22.44 -0.34 -19.47
N CYS A 133 -22.01 0.00 -18.26
CA CYS A 133 -22.13 1.35 -17.72
C CYS A 133 -21.02 2.29 -18.19
N PHE A 134 -19.80 1.80 -18.41
CA PHE A 134 -18.65 2.63 -18.77
C PHE A 134 -18.85 3.23 -20.17
N GLN A 135 -18.69 4.54 -20.28
CA GLN A 135 -18.88 5.31 -21.51
C GLN A 135 -17.54 5.59 -22.19
N SER A 136 -17.56 6.01 -23.46
CA SER A 136 -16.34 6.32 -24.22
C SER A 136 -15.59 7.55 -23.69
N ASP A 137 -16.26 8.44 -22.98
CA ASP A 137 -15.67 9.63 -22.35
C ASP A 137 -15.12 9.35 -20.94
N GLY A 138 -15.15 8.10 -20.49
CA GLY A 138 -14.65 7.66 -19.18
C GLY A 138 -15.67 7.73 -18.04
N ARG A 139 -16.88 8.25 -18.28
CA ARG A 139 -17.93 8.27 -17.27
C ARG A 139 -18.58 6.90 -17.10
N PHE A 140 -19.24 6.68 -15.96
CA PHE A 140 -20.19 5.60 -15.76
C PHE A 140 -21.61 6.15 -15.88
N ASP A 141 -22.38 5.59 -16.81
CA ASP A 141 -23.82 5.82 -16.85
C ASP A 141 -24.52 4.93 -15.81
N TYR A 142 -24.65 5.47 -14.60
CA TYR A 142 -25.31 4.78 -13.50
C TYR A 142 -26.81 4.54 -13.76
N THR A 143 -27.45 5.26 -14.69
CA THR A 143 -28.88 5.06 -15.01
C THR A 143 -29.15 3.70 -15.66
N LEU A 144 -28.10 3.05 -16.15
CA LEU A 144 -28.15 1.69 -16.70
C LEU A 144 -28.12 0.60 -15.62
N LEU A 145 -27.88 0.95 -14.35
CA LEU A 145 -27.93 0.00 -13.23
C LEU A 145 -29.39 -0.27 -12.84
N GLU A 146 -29.71 -1.53 -12.56
CA GLU A 146 -31.04 -1.93 -12.11
C GLU A 146 -31.33 -1.46 -10.67
N SER A 147 -30.29 -1.25 -9.88
CA SER A 147 -30.33 -0.65 -8.54
C SER A 147 -30.50 0.86 -8.59
N TYR A 148 -30.31 1.52 -9.75
CA TYR A 148 -30.47 2.96 -9.87
C TYR A 148 -31.90 3.41 -9.55
N GLY A 149 -32.03 4.46 -8.73
CA GLY A 149 -33.32 4.95 -8.24
C GLY A 149 -33.96 4.08 -7.14
N LYS A 150 -33.44 2.87 -6.87
CA LYS A 150 -33.82 2.02 -5.74
C LYS A 150 -32.85 2.17 -4.57
N VAL A 151 -31.57 2.36 -4.88
CA VAL A 151 -30.49 2.68 -3.94
C VAL A 151 -29.91 4.03 -4.33
N ILE A 152 -29.59 4.84 -3.33
CA ILE A 152 -29.04 6.19 -3.54
C ILE A 152 -27.61 6.07 -4.06
N LEU A 153 -27.27 6.81 -5.12
CA LEU A 153 -25.88 6.99 -5.56
C LEU A 153 -25.13 7.80 -4.49
N SER A 154 -23.88 7.43 -4.21
CA SER A 154 -23.02 8.19 -3.29
C SER A 154 -23.02 9.68 -3.64
N ASP A 155 -23.12 10.53 -2.61
CA ASP A 155 -23.07 11.99 -2.69
C ASP A 155 -21.68 12.57 -2.42
N ASP A 156 -20.67 11.71 -2.22
CA ASP A 156 -19.27 12.12 -2.18
C ASP A 156 -18.87 12.84 -3.49
N PRO A 157 -18.46 14.13 -3.44
CA PRO A 157 -18.20 14.92 -4.63
C PRO A 157 -16.98 14.44 -5.43
N CYS A 158 -16.13 13.58 -4.88
CA CYS A 158 -15.07 12.94 -5.68
C CYS A 158 -15.63 11.99 -6.76
N HIS A 159 -16.91 11.64 -6.72
CA HIS A 159 -17.59 10.82 -7.72
C HIS A 159 -18.30 11.63 -8.80
N ASP A 160 -18.18 12.97 -8.80
CA ASP A 160 -18.85 13.84 -9.77
C ASP A 160 -18.29 13.66 -11.18
N GLN A 161 -19.18 13.44 -12.15
CA GLN A 161 -18.85 13.13 -13.55
C GLN A 161 -19.61 14.04 -14.53
N PRO A 162 -19.33 15.36 -14.57
CA PRO A 162 -20.04 16.30 -15.42
C PRO A 162 -19.91 15.96 -16.92
N GLU A 163 -21.05 15.97 -17.62
CA GLU A 163 -21.09 15.74 -19.06
C GLU A 163 -20.37 16.85 -19.84
N GLY A 164 -19.58 16.45 -20.84
CA GLY A 164 -18.90 17.37 -21.75
C GLY A 164 -17.77 18.20 -21.11
N LYS A 165 -17.36 17.87 -19.88
CA LYS A 165 -16.26 18.53 -19.16
C LYS A 165 -15.27 17.49 -18.67
N TRP A 166 -14.03 17.91 -18.48
CA TRP A 166 -13.05 17.09 -17.76
C TRP A 166 -13.52 16.89 -16.31
N PHE A 167 -13.21 15.72 -15.76
CA PHE A 167 -13.48 15.36 -14.36
C PHE A 167 -12.38 14.44 -13.83
N ASP A 168 -12.23 14.39 -12.51
CA ASP A 168 -11.28 13.48 -11.86
C ASP A 168 -11.89 12.08 -11.74
N GLY A 169 -11.62 11.20 -12.72
CA GLY A 169 -12.11 9.83 -12.72
C GLY A 169 -11.35 8.86 -11.80
N THR A 170 -10.38 9.33 -10.99
CA THR A 170 -9.50 8.45 -10.19
C THR A 170 -10.25 7.74 -9.09
N ALA A 171 -11.25 8.38 -8.47
CA ALA A 171 -12.10 7.81 -7.42
C ALA A 171 -13.12 6.78 -7.96
N ASN A 172 -13.30 6.70 -9.28
CA ASN A 172 -14.26 5.82 -9.93
C ASN A 172 -13.54 4.71 -10.71
N SER A 173 -13.38 4.87 -12.03
CA SER A 173 -12.79 3.87 -12.91
C SER A 173 -11.30 3.67 -12.64
N GLY A 174 -10.57 4.74 -12.32
CA GLY A 174 -9.11 4.71 -12.26
C GLY A 174 -8.59 3.74 -11.21
N ARG A 175 -9.04 3.91 -9.96
CA ARG A 175 -8.64 3.01 -8.86
C ARG A 175 -9.14 1.57 -9.02
N SER A 176 -10.15 1.31 -9.86
CA SER A 176 -10.65 -0.05 -10.11
C SER A 176 -9.75 -0.86 -11.03
N LEU A 177 -8.93 -0.20 -11.85
CA LEU A 177 -8.10 -0.83 -12.88
C LEU A 177 -7.19 -1.92 -12.30
N GLU A 178 -6.55 -1.65 -11.16
CA GLU A 178 -5.70 -2.62 -10.47
C GLU A 178 -6.43 -3.94 -10.16
N GLY A 179 -7.62 -3.86 -9.54
CA GLY A 179 -8.41 -5.04 -9.19
C GLY A 179 -8.86 -5.83 -10.42
N ILE A 180 -9.18 -5.14 -11.51
CA ILE A 180 -9.54 -5.77 -12.79
C ILE A 180 -8.36 -6.53 -13.38
N ILE A 181 -7.14 -5.96 -13.34
CA ILE A 181 -5.93 -6.62 -13.84
C ILE A 181 -5.63 -7.89 -13.05
N TRP A 182 -5.68 -7.85 -11.72
CA TRP A 182 -5.44 -9.07 -10.93
C TRP A 182 -6.52 -10.11 -11.17
N PHE A 183 -7.79 -9.71 -11.30
CA PHE A 183 -8.85 -10.64 -11.65
C PHE A 183 -8.59 -11.31 -13.00
N TYR A 184 -8.12 -10.57 -14.01
CA TYR A 184 -7.67 -11.17 -15.27
C TYR A 184 -6.53 -12.18 -15.05
N GLU A 185 -5.48 -11.82 -14.30
CA GLU A 185 -4.37 -12.75 -14.02
C GLU A 185 -4.84 -14.03 -13.32
N ALA A 186 -5.81 -13.93 -12.41
CA ALA A 186 -6.34 -15.07 -11.67
C ALA A 186 -7.31 -15.93 -12.49
N THR A 187 -7.91 -15.39 -13.55
CA THR A 187 -9.04 -16.04 -14.24
C THR A 187 -8.85 -16.31 -15.73
N GLY A 188 -8.05 -15.49 -16.42
CA GLY A 188 -8.01 -15.41 -17.88
C GLY A 188 -9.27 -14.82 -18.51
N ASP A 189 -10.13 -14.13 -17.75
CA ASP A 189 -11.40 -13.59 -18.25
C ASP A 189 -11.19 -12.50 -19.31
N GLU A 190 -11.55 -12.78 -20.57
CA GLU A 190 -11.36 -11.85 -21.67
C GLU A 190 -12.10 -10.53 -21.52
N LEU A 191 -13.21 -10.48 -20.78
CA LEU A 191 -13.92 -9.22 -20.55
C LEU A 191 -13.10 -8.31 -19.63
N ALA A 192 -12.38 -8.88 -18.66
CA ALA A 192 -11.55 -8.12 -17.73
C ALA A 192 -10.51 -7.27 -18.49
N ILE A 193 -9.78 -7.88 -19.43
CA ILE A 193 -8.75 -7.14 -20.19
C ILE A 193 -9.36 -6.11 -21.15
N LYS A 194 -10.55 -6.36 -21.72
CA LYS A 194 -11.27 -5.40 -22.58
C LYS A 194 -11.73 -4.17 -21.79
N VAL A 195 -12.31 -4.38 -20.60
CA VAL A 195 -12.72 -3.28 -19.71
C VAL A 195 -11.48 -2.52 -19.22
N ALA A 196 -10.43 -3.24 -18.82
CA ALA A 196 -9.18 -2.64 -18.38
C ALA A 196 -8.55 -1.75 -19.47
N GLU A 197 -8.53 -2.18 -20.73
CA GLU A 197 -7.99 -1.40 -21.84
C GLU A 197 -8.75 -0.08 -22.03
N ARG A 198 -10.09 -0.10 -21.96
CA ARG A 198 -10.91 1.12 -22.09
C ARG A 198 -10.63 2.10 -20.95
N ILE A 199 -10.54 1.61 -19.72
CA ILE A 199 -10.24 2.41 -18.52
C ILE A 199 -8.81 2.97 -18.59
N ALA A 200 -7.82 2.11 -18.86
CA ALA A 200 -6.42 2.51 -18.96
C ALA A 200 -6.22 3.57 -20.05
N GLN A 201 -6.82 3.39 -21.23
CA GLN A 201 -6.72 4.36 -22.32
C GLN A 201 -7.32 5.72 -21.94
N HIS A 202 -8.43 5.74 -21.20
CA HIS A 202 -9.00 6.99 -20.70
C HIS A 202 -8.03 7.69 -19.73
N HIS A 203 -7.48 6.97 -18.74
CA HIS A 203 -6.61 7.55 -17.72
C HIS A 203 -5.23 7.95 -18.25
N LEU A 204 -4.67 7.22 -19.21
CA LEU A 204 -3.45 7.65 -19.91
C LEU A 204 -3.65 9.01 -20.60
N ASN A 205 -4.83 9.25 -21.18
CA ASN A 205 -5.13 10.49 -21.89
C ASN A 205 -5.58 11.64 -20.98
N ASN A 206 -6.19 11.35 -19.83
CA ASN A 206 -6.92 12.35 -19.03
C ASN A 206 -6.42 12.49 -17.58
N THR A 207 -5.53 11.63 -17.09
CA THR A 207 -5.09 11.63 -15.68
C THR A 207 -3.59 11.87 -15.53
N VAL A 208 -2.79 11.42 -16.48
CA VAL A 208 -1.33 11.64 -16.50
C VAL A 208 -0.91 12.50 -17.68
N ASN A 209 0.21 13.20 -17.57
CA ASN A 209 0.87 13.84 -18.70
C ASN A 209 2.12 13.04 -19.07
N LEU A 210 2.43 12.96 -20.37
CA LEU A 210 3.58 12.19 -20.87
C LEU A 210 4.94 12.72 -20.39
N ASP A 211 5.02 14.01 -20.02
CA ASP A 211 6.23 14.61 -19.45
C ASP A 211 6.39 14.36 -17.94
N GLY A 212 5.49 13.55 -17.35
CA GLY A 212 5.45 13.26 -15.92
C GLY A 212 4.96 14.41 -15.06
N SER A 213 4.51 15.53 -15.62
CA SER A 213 3.87 16.60 -14.85
C SER A 213 2.48 16.18 -14.37
N VAL A 214 2.08 16.63 -13.18
CA VAL A 214 0.70 16.45 -12.72
C VAL A 214 -0.21 17.40 -13.47
N ARG A 215 -1.41 16.92 -13.81
CA ARG A 215 -2.47 17.78 -14.36
C ARG A 215 -2.84 18.87 -13.36
N GLN A 216 -2.96 20.10 -13.85
CA GLN A 216 -3.26 21.25 -12.98
C GLN A 216 -4.66 21.14 -12.36
N GLU A 217 -5.58 20.50 -13.06
CA GLU A 217 -6.94 20.25 -12.57
C GLU A 217 -6.94 19.30 -11.37
N LEU A 218 -6.02 18.33 -11.30
CA LEU A 218 -5.92 17.40 -10.17
C LEU A 218 -5.42 18.09 -8.90
N ILE A 219 -4.45 19.00 -9.03
CA ILE A 219 -3.89 19.74 -7.88
C ILE A 219 -4.60 21.07 -7.62
N SER A 220 -5.69 21.35 -8.34
CA SER A 220 -6.48 22.56 -8.15
C SER A 220 -7.07 22.59 -6.73
N PRO A 221 -7.10 23.75 -6.05
CA PRO A 221 -7.84 23.93 -4.79
C PRO A 221 -9.35 23.66 -4.89
N ASP A 222 -9.90 23.51 -6.10
CA ASP A 222 -11.28 23.12 -6.34
C ASP A 222 -11.46 21.61 -6.52
N ASN A 223 -10.39 20.85 -6.75
CA ASN A 223 -10.46 19.40 -6.91
C ASN A 223 -10.68 18.71 -5.57
N VAL A 224 -11.62 17.77 -5.54
CA VAL A 224 -12.02 17.04 -4.31
C VAL A 224 -11.54 15.59 -4.32
N GLY A 225 -10.58 15.26 -5.19
CA GLY A 225 -10.03 13.92 -5.36
C GLY A 225 -9.28 13.43 -4.12
N HIS A 226 -9.00 12.13 -4.10
CA HIS A 226 -8.26 11.47 -3.03
C HIS A 226 -6.89 11.04 -3.53
N ASN A 227 -5.84 11.27 -2.72
CA ASN A 227 -4.47 10.92 -3.06
C ASN A 227 -4.32 9.41 -3.31
N HIS A 228 -4.92 8.59 -2.43
CA HIS A 228 -5.04 7.13 -2.58
C HIS A 228 -5.68 6.70 -3.91
N SER A 229 -6.75 7.38 -4.34
CA SER A 229 -7.42 7.04 -5.61
C SER A 229 -6.55 7.34 -6.82
N TYR A 230 -5.83 8.47 -6.81
CA TYR A 230 -4.87 8.82 -7.86
C TYR A 230 -3.71 7.81 -7.92
N LEU A 231 -3.11 7.50 -6.77
CA LEU A 231 -2.00 6.54 -6.70
C LEU A 231 -2.45 5.12 -7.08
N GLY A 232 -3.65 4.69 -6.67
CA GLY A 232 -4.27 3.45 -7.13
C GLY A 232 -4.51 3.41 -8.65
N THR A 233 -4.82 4.55 -9.26
CA THR A 233 -4.93 4.66 -10.74
C THR A 233 -3.57 4.47 -11.40
N LEU A 234 -2.50 5.08 -10.87
CA LEU A 234 -1.13 4.88 -11.36
C LEU A 234 -0.68 3.41 -11.21
N ARG A 235 -1.02 2.77 -10.08
CA ARG A 235 -0.79 1.33 -9.86
C ARG A 235 -1.48 0.49 -10.94
N GLY A 236 -2.74 0.77 -11.23
CA GLY A 236 -3.49 0.13 -12.31
C GLY A 236 -2.86 0.32 -13.70
N LEU A 237 -2.45 1.55 -14.03
CA LEU A 237 -1.82 1.86 -15.32
C LEU A 237 -0.48 1.13 -15.50
N LEU A 238 0.34 1.08 -14.44
CA LEU A 238 1.61 0.37 -14.44
C LEU A 238 1.41 -1.13 -14.68
N LEU A 239 0.48 -1.75 -13.94
CA LEU A 239 0.15 -3.16 -14.09
C LEU A 239 -0.39 -3.47 -15.49
N PHE A 240 -1.29 -2.64 -16.02
CA PHE A 240 -1.80 -2.80 -17.38
C PHE A 240 -0.70 -2.69 -18.44
N GLY A 241 0.14 -1.66 -18.37
CA GLY A 241 1.25 -1.44 -19.29
C GLY A 241 2.24 -2.60 -19.29
N PHE A 242 2.62 -3.06 -18.10
CA PHE A 242 3.52 -4.20 -17.95
C PHE A 242 2.92 -5.50 -18.50
N LEU A 243 1.67 -5.83 -18.12
CA LEU A 243 0.96 -7.03 -18.55
C LEU A 243 0.77 -7.08 -20.08
N THR A 244 0.48 -5.93 -20.70
CA THR A 244 0.18 -5.84 -22.15
C THR A 244 1.40 -5.47 -23.00
N HIS A 245 2.57 -5.31 -22.38
CA HIS A 245 3.80 -4.83 -23.01
C HIS A 245 3.67 -3.46 -23.73
N LYS A 246 2.72 -2.64 -23.28
CA LYS A 246 2.51 -1.27 -23.76
C LYS A 246 3.29 -0.30 -22.86
N TRP A 247 4.57 -0.11 -23.21
CA TRP A 247 5.52 0.64 -22.40
C TRP A 247 5.17 2.12 -22.25
N GLU A 248 4.36 2.71 -23.13
CA GLU A 248 3.88 4.08 -22.98
C GLU A 248 3.13 4.32 -21.66
N TYR A 249 2.48 3.29 -21.10
CA TYR A 249 1.83 3.35 -19.79
C TYR A 249 2.85 3.28 -18.65
N VAL A 250 3.85 2.40 -18.78
CA VAL A 250 4.92 2.24 -17.80
C VAL A 250 5.77 3.51 -17.72
N ASP A 251 6.16 4.06 -18.86
CA ASP A 251 6.94 5.29 -18.98
C ASP A 251 6.17 6.48 -18.39
N ALA A 252 4.88 6.63 -18.71
CA ALA A 252 4.07 7.71 -18.15
C ALA A 252 3.97 7.64 -16.62
N VAL A 253 3.86 6.44 -16.04
CA VAL A 253 3.86 6.25 -14.58
C VAL A 253 5.24 6.51 -13.99
N ALA A 254 6.32 6.03 -14.60
CA ALA A 254 7.69 6.26 -14.15
C ALA A 254 8.05 7.75 -14.14
N GLU A 255 7.69 8.48 -15.20
CA GLU A 255 7.89 9.92 -15.30
C GLU A 255 7.04 10.67 -14.26
N THR A 256 5.79 10.26 -14.05
CA THR A 256 4.93 10.84 -13.00
C THR A 256 5.51 10.62 -11.60
N TYR A 257 6.00 9.40 -11.33
CA TYR A 257 6.65 9.03 -10.08
C TYR A 257 7.83 9.95 -9.78
N GLN A 258 8.73 10.11 -10.75
CA GLN A 258 9.95 10.87 -10.59
C GLN A 258 9.71 12.40 -10.53
N ASN A 259 8.80 12.92 -11.37
CA ASN A 259 8.71 14.36 -11.60
C ASN A 259 7.61 15.06 -10.81
N SER A 260 6.59 14.34 -10.34
CA SER A 260 5.38 14.97 -9.75
C SER A 260 5.02 14.47 -8.36
N LEU A 261 5.11 13.17 -8.08
CA LEU A 261 4.65 12.65 -6.79
C LEU A 261 5.34 13.34 -5.61
N TRP A 262 6.66 13.51 -5.70
CA TRP A 262 7.49 14.16 -4.67
C TRP A 262 7.23 15.68 -4.49
N LYS A 263 6.43 16.29 -5.37
CA LYS A 263 6.07 17.72 -5.29
C LYS A 263 4.68 17.93 -4.70
N HIS A 264 3.78 16.96 -4.86
CA HIS A 264 2.35 17.15 -4.62
C HIS A 264 1.70 16.06 -3.77
N ASN A 265 2.21 14.83 -3.81
CA ASN A 265 1.54 13.67 -3.24
C ASN A 265 2.27 13.11 -2.02
N ILE A 266 3.59 13.29 -1.93
CA ILE A 266 4.42 12.72 -0.88
C ILE A 266 5.66 13.58 -0.57
N SER A 267 6.06 13.64 0.69
CA SER A 267 7.31 14.27 1.13
C SER A 267 8.48 13.27 1.23
N GLU A 268 9.68 13.76 1.50
CA GLU A 268 10.87 12.92 1.65
C GLU A 268 10.72 11.87 2.77
N SER A 269 10.10 12.24 3.89
CA SER A 269 9.79 11.35 5.03
C SER A 269 8.60 10.43 4.81
N GLY A 270 7.91 10.56 3.68
CA GLY A 270 6.72 9.78 3.39
C GLY A 270 5.44 10.36 3.97
N TRP A 271 5.41 11.62 4.39
CA TRP A 271 4.16 12.30 4.70
C TRP A 271 3.34 12.47 3.41
N THR A 272 2.06 12.11 3.48
CA THR A 272 1.12 12.13 2.37
C THR A 272 -0.19 12.75 2.84
N PRO A 273 -0.73 13.77 2.15
CA PRO A 273 -2.07 14.28 2.43
C PRO A 273 -3.12 13.26 2.00
N HIS A 274 -4.25 13.24 2.69
CA HIS A 274 -5.42 12.44 2.29
C HIS A 274 -6.03 12.94 0.96
N ASP A 275 -6.24 14.25 0.87
CA ASP A 275 -6.91 14.87 -0.27
C ASP A 275 -5.93 15.28 -1.36
N LEU A 276 -6.44 15.32 -2.60
CA LEU A 276 -5.75 15.83 -3.77
C LEU A 276 -6.31 17.21 -4.12
N GLY A 277 -5.48 18.25 -4.06
CA GLY A 277 -5.91 19.62 -4.36
C GLY A 277 -6.59 20.30 -3.17
N LYS A 278 -7.92 20.18 -3.04
CA LYS A 278 -8.70 20.80 -1.94
C LYS A 278 -8.52 20.05 -0.63
N THR A 279 -8.06 20.74 0.41
CA THR A 279 -8.09 20.20 1.78
C THR A 279 -9.53 20.10 2.29
N ARG A 280 -10.15 18.92 2.15
CA ARG A 280 -11.53 18.63 2.61
C ARG A 280 -11.56 18.27 4.08
N PHE A 281 -10.52 17.60 4.56
CA PHE A 281 -10.40 17.14 5.93
C PHE A 281 -9.17 17.78 6.58
N PRO A 282 -9.22 19.08 6.93
CA PRO A 282 -8.13 19.71 7.66
C PRO A 282 -8.15 19.26 9.13
N ASN A 283 -6.97 19.22 9.73
CA ASN A 283 -6.82 19.07 11.17
C ASN A 283 -7.02 20.41 11.91
N GLU A 284 -6.79 20.41 13.23
CA GLU A 284 -6.94 21.59 14.10
C GLU A 284 -6.05 22.77 13.69
N ASP A 285 -4.91 22.51 13.04
CA ASP A 285 -3.95 23.52 12.55
C ASP A 285 -4.28 23.98 11.12
N GLY A 286 -5.30 23.41 10.46
CA GLY A 286 -5.66 23.69 9.07
C GLY A 286 -4.86 22.88 8.03
N ASP A 287 -3.99 21.96 8.48
CA ASP A 287 -3.22 21.07 7.60
C ASP A 287 -4.06 19.89 7.12
N PRO A 288 -3.82 19.35 5.90
CA PRO A 288 -4.45 18.10 5.48
C PRO A 288 -4.16 16.97 6.49
N VAL A 289 -5.20 16.20 6.83
CA VAL A 289 -4.99 14.94 7.54
C VAL A 289 -4.07 14.03 6.72
N ALA A 290 -3.14 13.39 7.41
CA ALA A 290 -2.17 12.53 6.75
C ALA A 290 -2.72 11.10 6.66
N GLU A 291 -2.46 10.38 5.58
CA GLU A 291 -3.00 9.04 5.37
C GLU A 291 -1.88 8.07 4.99
N THR A 292 -1.73 6.97 5.73
CA THR A 292 -0.59 6.06 5.52
C THR A 292 -0.71 5.21 4.24
N ALA A 293 -1.93 4.92 3.77
CA ALA A 293 -2.13 4.10 2.58
C ALA A 293 -1.52 4.74 1.33
N SER A 294 -1.67 6.06 1.13
CA SER A 294 -1.01 6.77 0.02
C SER A 294 0.52 6.61 0.03
N CYS A 295 1.16 6.62 1.21
CA CYS A 295 2.59 6.33 1.30
C CYS A 295 2.88 4.88 0.87
N GLY A 296 2.02 3.94 1.28
CA GLY A 296 2.07 2.54 0.87
C GLY A 296 1.91 2.35 -0.65
N ASP A 297 1.04 3.12 -1.31
CA ASP A 297 0.89 3.08 -2.77
C ASP A 297 2.17 3.55 -3.48
N VAL A 298 2.83 4.60 -2.96
CA VAL A 298 4.12 5.07 -3.51
C VAL A 298 5.22 4.03 -3.30
N VAL A 299 5.23 3.33 -2.16
CA VAL A 299 6.13 2.19 -1.92
C VAL A 299 5.89 1.08 -2.95
N GLN A 300 4.64 0.69 -3.20
CA GLN A 300 4.32 -0.33 -4.20
C GLN A 300 4.69 0.10 -5.62
N LEU A 301 4.41 1.35 -6.00
CA LEU A 301 4.83 1.89 -7.31
C LEU A 301 6.35 1.82 -7.48
N GLY A 302 7.12 2.31 -6.51
CA GLY A 302 8.58 2.26 -6.55
C GLY A 302 9.10 0.83 -6.64
N LEU A 303 8.52 -0.08 -5.85
CA LEU A 303 8.88 -1.50 -5.83
C LEU A 303 8.61 -2.18 -7.18
N TRP A 304 7.44 -1.95 -7.78
CA TRP A 304 7.07 -2.57 -9.04
C TRP A 304 7.81 -1.95 -10.23
N LEU A 305 8.02 -0.63 -10.25
CA LEU A 305 8.86 0.03 -11.24
C LEU A 305 10.30 -0.51 -11.18
N ALA A 306 10.85 -0.70 -9.99
CA ALA A 306 12.18 -1.27 -9.83
C ALA A 306 12.24 -2.73 -10.27
N LEU A 307 11.48 -3.61 -9.61
CA LEU A 307 11.67 -5.06 -9.75
C LEU A 307 10.99 -5.67 -10.99
N ARG A 308 9.92 -5.04 -11.50
CA ARG A 308 9.23 -5.53 -12.71
C ARG A 308 9.69 -4.79 -13.96
N CYS A 309 9.99 -3.49 -13.85
CA CYS A 309 10.26 -2.64 -15.01
C CYS A 309 11.74 -2.20 -15.14
N GLY A 310 12.59 -2.49 -14.14
CA GLY A 310 14.03 -2.23 -14.19
C GLY A 310 14.48 -0.85 -13.71
N TYR A 311 13.58 -0.02 -13.17
CA TYR A 311 13.90 1.30 -12.60
C TYR A 311 14.49 1.16 -11.18
N MET A 312 15.62 0.44 -11.07
CA MET A 312 16.22 0.02 -9.80
C MET A 312 16.57 1.18 -8.86
N GLN A 313 16.70 2.40 -9.37
CA GLN A 313 16.94 3.59 -8.55
C GLN A 313 15.81 3.86 -7.54
N PHE A 314 14.58 3.39 -7.80
CA PHE A 314 13.45 3.62 -6.89
C PHE A 314 13.48 2.69 -5.66
N MET A 315 14.38 1.70 -5.59
CA MET A 315 14.55 0.88 -4.39
C MET A 315 15.00 1.69 -3.17
N ASP A 316 15.74 2.78 -3.39
CA ASP A 316 16.13 3.69 -2.30
C ASP A 316 14.91 4.37 -1.67
N ASP A 317 13.89 4.67 -2.48
CA ASP A 317 12.63 5.25 -2.02
C ASP A 317 11.81 4.20 -1.25
N VAL A 318 11.73 2.97 -1.77
CA VAL A 318 11.06 1.85 -1.09
C VAL A 318 11.64 1.65 0.31
N GLU A 319 12.97 1.51 0.44
CA GLU A 319 13.59 1.29 1.75
C GLU A 319 13.40 2.49 2.68
N ARG A 320 13.58 3.72 2.18
CA ARG A 320 13.39 4.95 2.96
C ARG A 320 11.98 5.08 3.51
N LEU A 321 10.96 4.91 2.66
CA LEU A 321 9.56 5.06 3.04
C LEU A 321 9.09 3.97 4.00
N MET A 322 9.57 2.73 3.82
CA MET A 322 9.31 1.65 4.78
C MET A 322 9.85 1.98 6.17
N ARG A 323 11.10 2.47 6.25
CA ARG A 323 11.77 2.78 7.52
C ARG A 323 11.30 4.07 8.18
N SER A 324 10.90 5.06 7.39
CA SER A 324 10.57 6.40 7.89
C SER A 324 9.08 6.59 8.10
N ARG A 325 8.21 5.91 7.34
CA ARG A 325 6.76 6.12 7.46
C ARG A 325 5.99 4.86 7.78
N ILE A 326 6.11 3.81 6.97
CA ILE A 326 5.22 2.64 7.08
C ILE A 326 5.37 1.94 8.43
N LEU A 327 6.58 1.49 8.76
CA LEU A 327 6.83 0.78 10.01
C LEU A 327 6.63 1.69 11.25
N PRO A 328 7.14 2.93 11.29
CA PRO A 328 6.93 3.79 12.45
C PRO A 328 5.46 4.20 12.68
N ALA A 329 4.63 4.22 11.64
CA ALA A 329 3.21 4.59 11.75
C ALA A 329 2.33 3.47 12.32
N GLN A 330 2.83 2.23 12.45
CA GLN A 330 2.05 1.16 13.05
C GLN A 330 1.85 1.41 14.54
N ILE A 331 0.62 1.23 15.01
CA ILE A 331 0.31 1.27 16.44
C ILE A 331 0.81 -0.02 17.10
N VAL A 332 1.67 0.12 18.10
CA VAL A 332 2.29 -1.00 18.84
C VAL A 332 1.95 -0.94 20.33
N GLU A 333 2.38 -1.95 21.08
CA GLU A 333 2.06 -2.09 22.51
C GLU A 333 2.46 -0.84 23.34
N SER A 334 3.63 -0.26 23.06
CA SER A 334 4.10 0.94 23.78
C SER A 334 3.26 2.19 23.53
N ASP A 335 2.46 2.22 22.45
CA ASP A 335 1.57 3.33 22.16
C ASP A 335 0.28 3.29 22.97
N MET A 336 -0.05 2.13 23.55
CA MET A 336 -1.34 1.88 24.19
C MET A 336 -1.59 2.80 25.38
N GLU A 337 -0.53 3.19 26.10
CA GLU A 337 -0.59 4.17 27.18
C GLU A 337 -1.11 5.55 26.69
N SER A 338 -0.87 5.91 25.43
CA SER A 338 -1.31 7.19 24.86
C SER A 338 -2.83 7.26 24.65
N PHE A 339 -3.53 6.12 24.60
CA PHE A 339 -4.99 6.08 24.45
C PHE A 339 -5.75 6.14 25.79
N GLY A 340 -5.05 6.07 26.93
CA GLY A 340 -5.68 6.04 28.25
C GLY A 340 -6.47 4.75 28.50
N ASN A 341 -7.51 4.85 29.34
CA ASN A 341 -8.36 3.69 29.67
C ASN A 341 -9.39 3.43 28.56
N ILE A 342 -9.05 2.50 27.66
CA ILE A 342 -9.94 1.96 26.62
C ILE A 342 -10.33 0.52 26.97
N ASP A 343 -11.49 0.06 26.49
CA ASP A 343 -11.88 -1.34 26.63
C ASP A 343 -11.08 -2.26 25.67
N ASP A 344 -11.17 -3.57 25.89
CA ASP A 344 -10.41 -4.56 25.13
C ASP A 344 -10.76 -4.60 23.63
N ASN A 345 -12.01 -4.31 23.26
CA ASN A 345 -12.42 -4.29 21.85
C ASN A 345 -11.79 -3.08 21.14
N ALA A 346 -11.95 -1.90 21.74
CA ALA A 346 -11.34 -0.65 21.30
C ALA A 346 -9.81 -0.75 21.23
N ARG A 347 -9.19 -1.47 22.15
CA ARG A 347 -7.76 -1.76 22.16
C ARG A 347 -7.35 -2.66 21.00
N ASN A 348 -8.02 -3.81 20.83
CA ASN A 348 -7.66 -4.81 19.81
C ASN A 348 -7.87 -4.28 18.38
N ARG A 349 -8.84 -3.37 18.17
CA ARG A 349 -9.04 -2.67 16.88
C ARG A 349 -7.96 -1.64 16.55
N ARG A 350 -7.11 -1.26 17.51
CA ARG A 350 -6.04 -0.27 17.34
C ARG A 350 -4.65 -0.89 17.31
N LEU A 351 -4.41 -1.91 18.14
CA LEU A 351 -3.10 -2.57 18.18
C LEU A 351 -2.81 -3.25 16.83
N GLY A 352 -1.74 -2.83 16.17
CA GLY A 352 -1.38 -3.26 14.81
C GLY A 352 -1.93 -2.41 13.68
N ALA A 353 -2.74 -1.39 13.99
CA ALA A 353 -3.40 -0.59 12.98
C ALA A 353 -2.49 0.48 12.36
N TRP A 354 -2.85 0.84 11.13
CA TRP A 354 -2.51 2.11 10.49
C TRP A 354 -3.81 2.88 10.22
N GLY A 355 -3.69 4.17 9.92
CA GLY A 355 -4.87 4.94 9.57
C GLY A 355 -4.60 6.31 8.99
N VAL A 356 -5.69 7.09 8.97
CA VAL A 356 -5.68 8.53 8.81
C VAL A 356 -5.35 9.18 10.14
N HIS A 357 -4.49 10.19 10.09
CA HIS A 357 -3.88 10.84 11.24
C HIS A 357 -4.47 12.22 11.41
N GLY A 358 -4.81 12.58 12.66
CA GLY A 358 -5.17 13.96 12.97
C GLY A 358 -3.99 14.90 12.68
N ARG A 359 -2.81 14.61 13.24
CA ARG A 359 -1.60 15.41 13.03
C ARG A 359 -0.68 14.77 11.98
N PRO A 360 0.13 15.56 11.24
CA PRO A 360 0.97 15.06 10.13
C PRO A 360 1.81 13.82 10.45
N TYR A 361 2.38 13.75 11.66
CA TYR A 361 3.26 12.68 12.13
C TYR A 361 2.69 11.93 13.34
N SER A 362 1.35 11.83 13.43
CA SER A 362 0.70 10.96 14.42
C SER A 362 0.39 9.57 13.84
N LYS A 363 -0.03 8.63 14.70
CA LYS A 363 -0.58 7.32 14.32
C LYS A 363 -2.11 7.35 14.30
N GLY A 364 -2.71 6.44 13.53
CA GLY A 364 -4.14 6.38 13.28
C GLY A 364 -4.60 4.93 13.12
N SER A 365 -5.92 4.72 13.10
CA SER A 365 -6.52 3.38 13.06
C SER A 365 -7.82 3.40 12.29
N ILE A 366 -7.81 2.88 11.06
CA ILE A 366 -9.01 2.64 10.25
C ILE A 366 -8.77 1.45 9.33
N LEU A 367 -9.78 0.57 9.17
CA LEU A 367 -9.60 -0.74 8.53
C LEU A 367 -9.21 -0.65 7.06
N ASP A 368 -9.78 0.25 6.28
CA ASP A 368 -9.46 0.42 4.86
C ASP A 368 -7.99 0.79 4.64
N VAL A 369 -7.45 1.71 5.46
CA VAL A 369 -6.04 2.10 5.43
C VAL A 369 -5.16 0.98 5.98
N LEU A 370 -5.52 0.34 7.09
CA LEU A 370 -4.81 -0.81 7.66
C LEU A 370 -4.64 -1.92 6.60
N ALA A 371 -5.74 -2.32 5.94
CA ALA A 371 -5.72 -3.36 4.94
C ALA A 371 -4.86 -2.98 3.72
N ALA A 372 -4.93 -1.71 3.29
CA ALA A 372 -4.08 -1.22 2.20
C ALA A 372 -2.59 -1.19 2.56
N VAL A 373 -2.22 -0.75 3.77
CA VAL A 373 -0.82 -0.77 4.22
C VAL A 373 -0.32 -2.19 4.41
N LEU A 374 -1.15 -3.10 4.93
CA LEU A 374 -0.79 -4.51 5.07
C LEU A 374 -0.49 -5.15 3.72
N HIS A 375 -1.23 -4.79 2.67
CA HIS A 375 -0.90 -5.18 1.30
C HIS A 375 0.50 -4.71 0.90
N THR A 376 0.83 -3.43 1.12
CA THR A 376 2.19 -2.90 0.86
C THR A 376 3.26 -3.71 1.59
N GLU A 377 3.07 -3.98 2.89
CA GLU A 377 4.04 -4.78 3.66
C GLU A 377 4.23 -6.18 3.09
N ILE A 378 3.15 -6.83 2.64
CA ILE A 378 3.20 -8.15 2.01
C ILE A 378 4.00 -8.12 0.71
N ASP A 379 3.75 -7.14 -0.16
CA ASP A 379 4.49 -7.00 -1.42
C ASP A 379 5.99 -6.76 -1.17
N VAL A 380 6.30 -5.92 -0.18
CA VAL A 380 7.66 -5.66 0.25
C VAL A 380 8.30 -6.94 0.81
N TYR A 381 7.63 -7.64 1.73
CA TYR A 381 8.12 -8.87 2.36
C TYR A 381 8.47 -9.95 1.33
N ASN A 382 7.55 -10.19 0.38
CA ASN A 382 7.74 -11.15 -0.71
C ASN A 382 8.88 -10.75 -1.67
N SER A 383 9.27 -9.48 -1.64
CA SER A 383 10.32 -8.92 -2.49
C SER A 383 11.64 -8.71 -1.77
N ILE A 384 11.75 -8.91 -0.45
CA ILE A 384 13.04 -8.73 0.27
C ILE A 384 14.09 -9.67 -0.32
N VAL A 385 13.74 -10.95 -0.49
CA VAL A 385 14.62 -11.97 -1.09
C VAL A 385 13.93 -12.58 -2.29
N THR A 386 14.57 -12.44 -3.45
CA THR A 386 14.12 -13.07 -4.70
C THR A 386 15.23 -13.97 -5.26
N ARG A 387 14.89 -14.85 -6.19
CA ARG A 387 15.86 -15.69 -6.90
C ARG A 387 15.68 -15.51 -8.40
N SER A 388 16.78 -15.26 -9.09
CA SER A 388 16.85 -15.15 -10.55
C SER A 388 17.86 -16.17 -11.09
N PRO A 389 18.00 -16.31 -12.43
CA PRO A 389 19.07 -17.11 -13.01
C PRO A 389 20.49 -16.68 -12.59
N PHE A 390 20.68 -15.46 -12.08
CA PHE A 390 21.98 -14.96 -11.61
C PHE A 390 22.29 -15.33 -10.16
N GLY A 391 21.28 -15.75 -9.39
CA GLY A 391 21.40 -16.20 -8.00
C GLY A 391 20.32 -15.63 -7.09
N LEU A 392 20.61 -15.62 -5.78
CA LEU A 392 19.79 -14.96 -4.77
C LEU A 392 20.03 -13.45 -4.81
N THR A 393 18.94 -12.70 -4.75
CA THR A 393 18.94 -11.24 -4.73
C THR A 393 18.28 -10.76 -3.45
N ILE A 394 19.01 -9.97 -2.67
CA ILE A 394 18.54 -9.33 -1.44
C ILE A 394 18.23 -7.87 -1.78
N ASN A 395 16.98 -7.60 -2.13
CA ASN A 395 16.55 -6.31 -2.67
C ASN A 395 16.45 -5.22 -1.60
N LEU A 396 16.20 -5.60 -0.34
CA LEU A 396 15.94 -4.68 0.77
C LEU A 396 16.69 -5.14 2.02
N SER A 397 17.18 -4.19 2.80
CA SER A 397 17.91 -4.48 4.03
C SER A 397 16.98 -4.62 5.25
N LEU A 398 15.89 -5.38 5.14
CA LEU A 398 14.91 -5.59 6.21
C LEU A 398 15.05 -6.98 6.83
N ASP A 399 14.64 -7.14 8.09
CA ASP A 399 14.60 -8.44 8.75
C ASP A 399 13.68 -9.38 7.99
N TYR A 400 14.17 -10.60 7.73
CA TYR A 400 13.47 -11.58 6.91
C TYR A 400 13.83 -13.00 7.32
N ALA A 401 12.85 -13.90 7.28
CA ALA A 401 13.08 -15.32 7.48
C ALA A 401 12.17 -16.10 6.52
N GLY A 402 12.73 -16.57 5.41
CA GLY A 402 12.00 -17.30 4.38
C GLY A 402 12.70 -18.60 3.97
N SER A 403 12.22 -19.24 2.92
CA SER A 403 12.76 -20.54 2.46
C SER A 403 14.15 -20.41 1.81
N LEU A 404 14.50 -19.24 1.27
CA LEU A 404 15.76 -19.00 0.55
C LEU A 404 16.89 -18.49 1.45
N ALA A 405 16.57 -17.65 2.43
CA ALA A 405 17.56 -17.05 3.33
C ALA A 405 16.90 -16.56 4.62
N THR A 406 17.75 -16.29 5.62
CA THR A 406 17.42 -15.47 6.79
C THR A 406 18.27 -14.20 6.75
N ILE A 407 17.67 -13.05 7.03
CA ILE A 407 18.33 -11.75 7.08
C ILE A 407 18.06 -11.11 8.43
N LYS A 408 19.11 -10.56 9.02
CA LYS A 408 19.04 -9.68 10.18
C LYS A 408 19.70 -8.34 9.84
N SER A 409 18.98 -7.25 10.04
CA SER A 409 19.41 -5.88 9.79
C SER A 409 19.52 -5.11 11.10
N GLU A 410 20.73 -4.69 11.44
CA GLU A 410 21.00 -3.89 12.64
C GLU A 410 21.54 -2.52 12.22
N ARG A 411 21.02 -1.44 12.83
CA ARG A 411 21.38 -0.06 12.48
C ARG A 411 21.72 0.74 13.74
N LYS A 412 22.96 0.57 14.23
CA LYS A 412 23.50 1.29 15.39
C LYS A 412 24.37 2.45 14.90
N GLU A 413 25.67 2.44 15.20
CA GLU A 413 26.65 3.38 14.62
C GLU A 413 26.82 3.19 13.11
N SER A 414 26.77 1.93 12.67
CA SER A 414 26.74 1.52 11.27
C SER A 414 25.56 0.59 11.01
N ALA A 415 25.23 0.39 9.73
CA ALA A 415 24.39 -0.70 9.31
C ALA A 415 25.20 -1.99 9.30
N LYS A 416 24.61 -3.08 9.80
CA LYS A 416 25.11 -4.44 9.70
C LYS A 416 23.98 -5.34 9.21
N ILE A 417 24.17 -5.91 8.02
CA ILE A 417 23.24 -6.86 7.40
C ILE A 417 23.89 -8.24 7.47
N THR A 418 23.27 -9.15 8.19
CA THR A 418 23.70 -10.55 8.29
C THR A 418 22.76 -11.41 7.45
N ILE A 419 23.30 -12.11 6.46
CA ILE A 419 22.55 -12.95 5.53
C ILE A 419 23.02 -14.39 5.73
N ILE A 420 22.07 -15.29 5.98
CA ILE A 420 22.28 -16.72 6.09
C ILE A 420 21.50 -17.38 4.94
N PRO A 421 22.13 -17.65 3.78
CA PRO A 421 21.48 -18.31 2.66
C PRO A 421 21.22 -19.78 2.99
N LYS A 422 20.04 -20.29 2.64
CA LYS A 422 19.63 -21.69 2.85
C LYS A 422 19.96 -22.59 1.65
N VAL A 423 20.48 -21.99 0.58
CA VAL A 423 20.87 -22.65 -0.66
C VAL A 423 22.28 -22.19 -1.07
N LYS A 424 22.99 -23.03 -1.83
CA LYS A 424 24.27 -22.65 -2.44
C LYS A 424 24.00 -21.90 -3.74
N ASP A 425 24.23 -20.59 -3.74
CA ASP A 425 24.04 -19.73 -4.91
C ASP A 425 24.90 -18.47 -4.81
N ASN A 426 24.96 -17.67 -5.87
CA ASN A 426 25.46 -16.30 -5.75
C ASN A 426 24.50 -15.51 -4.86
N VAL A 427 25.02 -14.56 -4.10
CA VAL A 427 24.20 -13.61 -3.35
C VAL A 427 24.52 -12.20 -3.81
N MET A 428 23.50 -11.50 -4.29
CA MET A 428 23.55 -10.10 -4.71
C MET A 428 22.79 -9.28 -3.68
N LEU A 429 23.44 -8.34 -3.00
CA LEU A 429 22.79 -7.45 -2.02
C LEU A 429 22.69 -6.03 -2.57
N GLN A 430 21.46 -5.47 -2.61
CA GLN A 430 21.22 -4.10 -3.04
C GLN A 430 21.81 -3.17 -1.99
N ILE A 431 22.63 -2.22 -2.43
CA ILE A 431 23.18 -1.17 -1.60
C ILE A 431 22.54 0.16 -1.99
N PRO A 432 21.97 0.90 -1.02
CA PRO A 432 21.41 2.22 -1.29
C PRO A 432 22.42 3.16 -1.94
N SER A 433 21.97 4.03 -2.85
CA SER A 433 22.85 4.89 -3.64
C SER A 433 23.65 5.90 -2.82
N TRP A 434 23.13 6.29 -1.64
CA TRP A 434 23.80 7.21 -0.71
C TRP A 434 24.95 6.57 0.08
N VAL A 435 25.11 5.24 0.04
CA VAL A 435 26.19 4.54 0.73
C VAL A 435 27.51 4.74 -0.02
N SER A 436 28.50 5.32 0.67
CA SER A 436 29.85 5.46 0.14
C SER A 436 30.54 4.09 0.01
N ASP A 437 31.16 3.85 -1.14
CA ASP A 437 31.89 2.62 -1.44
C ASP A 437 32.96 2.30 -0.39
N ASP A 438 33.66 3.32 0.13
CA ASP A 438 34.75 3.14 1.08
C ASP A 438 34.26 2.70 2.47
N SER A 439 32.96 2.84 2.75
CA SER A 439 32.37 2.39 3.99
C SER A 439 31.92 0.92 3.96
N ILE A 440 31.84 0.32 2.76
CA ILE A 440 31.31 -1.02 2.58
C ILE A 440 32.39 -2.06 2.92
N HIS A 441 32.07 -2.94 3.85
CA HIS A 441 32.88 -4.10 4.18
C HIS A 441 32.03 -5.36 4.16
N ILE A 442 32.58 -6.45 3.63
CA ILE A 442 31.90 -7.74 3.49
C ILE A 442 32.79 -8.87 3.99
N THR A 443 32.21 -9.75 4.80
CA THR A 443 32.84 -10.99 5.24
C THR A 443 31.95 -12.18 4.94
N ILE A 444 32.56 -13.34 4.70
CA ILE A 444 31.89 -14.64 4.54
C ILE A 444 32.53 -15.61 5.54
N ASP A 445 31.73 -16.11 6.48
CA ASP A 445 32.19 -16.97 7.57
C ASP A 445 33.37 -16.33 8.35
N GLY A 446 33.28 -15.01 8.57
CA GLY A 446 34.29 -14.21 9.27
C GLY A 446 35.58 -13.92 8.47
N ARG A 447 35.67 -14.37 7.22
CA ARG A 447 36.80 -14.07 6.32
C ARG A 447 36.46 -12.88 5.43
N ASP A 448 37.39 -11.95 5.29
CA ASP A 448 37.24 -10.82 4.35
C ASP A 448 36.97 -11.33 2.93
N CYS A 449 35.89 -10.85 2.35
CA CYS A 449 35.57 -11.10 0.95
C CYS A 449 35.91 -9.85 0.15
N PRO A 450 36.65 -9.96 -0.98
CA PRO A 450 36.88 -8.82 -1.85
C PRO A 450 35.56 -8.20 -2.29
N LYS A 451 35.44 -6.87 -2.13
CA LYS A 451 34.26 -6.13 -2.55
C LYS A 451 34.14 -6.17 -4.07
N MET A 452 33.09 -6.81 -4.58
CA MET A 452 32.73 -6.77 -6.00
C MET A 452 31.37 -6.05 -6.15
N ARG A 453 31.40 -4.84 -6.71
CA ARG A 453 30.19 -4.05 -6.97
C ARG A 453 29.76 -4.19 -8.43
N ILE A 454 28.49 -4.54 -8.65
CA ILE A 454 27.86 -4.66 -9.97
C ILE A 454 26.64 -3.72 -9.97
N GLY A 455 26.82 -2.49 -10.46
CA GLY A 455 25.79 -1.45 -10.36
C GLY A 455 25.46 -1.11 -8.90
N SER A 456 24.19 -1.25 -8.51
CA SER A 456 23.72 -1.07 -7.12
C SER A 456 23.99 -2.27 -6.22
N TRP A 457 24.57 -3.36 -6.74
CA TRP A 457 24.67 -4.61 -6.00
C TRP A 457 26.09 -4.90 -5.50
N ILE A 458 26.20 -5.47 -4.31
CA ILE A 458 27.42 -6.15 -3.83
C ILE A 458 27.25 -7.65 -4.04
N HIS A 459 28.23 -8.26 -4.71
CA HIS A 459 28.24 -9.67 -5.05
C HIS A 459 29.08 -10.47 -4.05
N ALA A 460 28.47 -11.51 -3.48
CA ALA A 460 29.16 -12.59 -2.79
C ALA A 460 29.14 -13.85 -3.68
N PRO A 461 30.31 -14.38 -4.08
CA PRO A 461 30.41 -15.44 -5.07
C PRO A 461 29.97 -16.79 -4.51
N LYS A 462 29.19 -17.54 -5.30
CA LYS A 462 28.67 -18.87 -4.92
C LYS A 462 29.73 -19.89 -4.48
N ASP A 463 30.97 -19.73 -4.95
CA ASP A 463 32.05 -20.68 -4.68
C ASP A 463 32.62 -20.50 -3.26
N GLU A 464 32.43 -19.33 -2.65
CA GLU A 464 32.76 -19.02 -1.25
C GLU A 464 31.59 -19.31 -0.29
N ILE A 465 30.40 -19.61 -0.82
CA ILE A 465 29.17 -19.75 -0.06
C ILE A 465 28.77 -21.22 0.04
N SER A 466 28.45 -21.65 1.26
CA SER A 466 27.71 -22.88 1.52
C SER A 466 26.34 -22.56 2.12
N PRO A 467 25.38 -23.50 2.08
CA PRO A 467 24.15 -23.34 2.86
C PRO A 467 24.50 -23.12 4.34
N ASN A 468 23.91 -22.08 4.92
CA ASN A 468 24.15 -21.57 6.27
C ASN A 468 25.51 -20.86 6.49
N SER A 469 26.25 -20.51 5.43
CA SER A 469 27.35 -19.55 5.57
C SER A 469 26.82 -18.23 6.13
N GLU A 470 27.63 -17.54 6.93
CA GLU A 470 27.30 -16.22 7.44
C GLU A 470 27.93 -15.15 6.54
N ILE A 471 27.11 -14.45 5.75
CA ILE A 471 27.54 -13.31 4.96
C ILE A 471 27.21 -12.05 5.76
N VAL A 472 28.21 -11.26 6.13
CA VAL A 472 28.01 -10.01 6.87
C VAL A 472 28.46 -8.85 6.03
N LEU A 473 27.55 -7.92 5.75
CA LEU A 473 27.85 -6.65 5.13
C LEU A 473 27.67 -5.51 6.13
N THR A 474 28.64 -4.60 6.20
CA THR A 474 28.55 -3.39 7.02
C THR A 474 28.79 -2.14 6.19
N TYR A 475 28.08 -1.05 6.50
CA TYR A 475 28.28 0.26 5.89
C TYR A 475 27.87 1.41 6.81
N ASN A 476 28.40 2.61 6.54
CA ASN A 476 28.14 3.78 7.38
C ASN A 476 26.72 4.32 7.21
N LEU A 477 26.19 4.94 8.25
CA LEU A 477 24.90 5.62 8.26
C LEU A 477 25.12 7.13 8.41
N PRO A 478 25.21 7.91 7.31
CA PRO A 478 25.44 9.34 7.41
C PRO A 478 24.26 10.04 8.09
N GLU A 479 24.57 11.02 8.94
CA GLU A 479 23.55 11.83 9.58
C GLU A 479 23.31 13.13 8.81
N ARG A 480 22.04 13.53 8.71
CA ARG A 480 21.65 14.82 8.14
C ARG A 480 20.36 15.33 8.77
N THR A 481 20.05 16.59 8.48
CA THR A 481 18.77 17.20 8.83
C THR A 481 18.07 17.64 7.55
N SER A 482 16.75 17.45 7.48
CA SER A 482 15.91 18.07 6.48
C SER A 482 14.75 18.83 7.14
N THR A 483 14.00 19.56 6.32
CA THR A 483 12.88 20.37 6.75
C THR A 483 11.67 20.10 5.86
N GLU A 484 10.51 19.86 6.47
CA GLU A 484 9.23 19.72 5.77
C GLU A 484 8.27 20.80 6.26
N VAL A 485 7.68 21.53 5.32
CA VAL A 485 6.74 22.63 5.60
C VAL A 485 5.35 22.19 5.19
N MET A 486 4.42 22.18 6.14
CA MET A 486 3.03 21.83 5.90
C MET A 486 2.28 23.00 5.24
N PRO A 487 1.11 22.76 4.61
CA PRO A 487 0.31 23.82 3.99
C PRO A 487 -0.07 24.99 4.91
N SER A 488 -0.21 24.76 6.22
CA SER A 488 -0.44 25.80 7.25
C SER A 488 0.77 26.73 7.46
N GLY A 489 1.94 26.37 6.92
CA GLY A 489 3.23 27.02 7.19
C GLY A 489 3.98 26.41 8.37
N LYS A 490 3.38 25.45 9.09
CA LYS A 490 4.04 24.73 10.18
C LYS A 490 5.25 23.96 9.63
N THR A 491 6.38 24.12 10.29
CA THR A 491 7.66 23.57 9.83
C THR A 491 8.17 22.49 10.78
N TYR A 492 8.53 21.34 10.23
CA TYR A 492 9.15 20.23 10.95
C TYR A 492 10.59 20.06 10.48
N SER A 493 11.51 19.99 11.43
CA SER A 493 12.90 19.58 11.23
C SER A 493 13.04 18.10 11.56
N LEU A 494 13.55 17.33 10.60
CA LEU A 494 13.71 15.89 10.68
C LEU A 494 15.20 15.56 10.72
N LYS A 495 15.63 14.77 11.72
CA LYS A 495 16.98 14.20 11.72
C LYS A 495 16.96 12.81 11.12
N TRP A 496 17.94 12.54 10.28
CA TRP A 496 18.08 11.30 9.53
C TRP A 496 19.36 10.58 9.92
N LYS A 497 19.30 9.24 9.88
CA LYS A 497 20.46 8.35 9.94
C LYS A 497 20.41 7.38 8.77
N GLY A 498 21.17 7.70 7.72
CA GLY A 498 20.96 7.15 6.38
C GLY A 498 19.61 7.57 5.81
N ASP A 499 18.76 6.59 5.54
CA ASP A 499 17.41 6.69 4.98
C ASP A 499 16.28 6.53 6.04
N GLN A 500 16.61 6.62 7.32
CA GLN A 500 15.65 6.53 8.41
C GLN A 500 15.54 7.87 9.14
N VAL A 501 14.33 8.39 9.30
CA VAL A 501 14.05 9.48 10.24
C VAL A 501 14.17 8.94 11.66
N VAL A 502 15.06 9.53 12.46
CA VAL A 502 15.32 9.12 13.85
C VAL A 502 14.74 10.09 14.88
N SER A 503 14.45 11.34 14.49
CA SER A 503 13.79 12.30 15.39
C SER A 503 13.14 13.45 14.61
N ILE A 504 12.17 14.11 15.26
CA ILE A 504 11.41 15.24 14.71
C ILE A 504 11.35 16.41 15.70
N SER A 505 11.29 17.64 15.17
CA SER A 505 11.03 18.87 15.92
C SER A 505 10.16 19.84 15.11
N PRO A 506 9.05 20.39 15.64
CA PRO A 506 8.53 20.15 16.98
C PRO A 506 8.05 18.70 17.14
N TYR A 507 8.30 18.15 18.33
CA TYR A 507 7.69 16.88 18.71
C TYR A 507 6.27 17.17 19.19
N GLU A 508 5.30 16.47 18.61
CA GLU A 508 3.91 16.59 19.02
C GLU A 508 3.54 15.41 19.90
N PRO A 509 3.15 15.63 21.16
CA PRO A 509 2.76 14.54 22.05
C PRO A 509 1.51 13.84 21.51
N TYR A 510 1.31 12.58 21.95
CA TYR A 510 0.27 11.63 21.53
C TYR A 510 0.55 10.97 20.17
N LEU A 511 0.90 9.68 20.23
CA LEU A 511 1.04 8.82 19.06
C LEU A 511 1.97 9.38 17.98
N CYS A 512 2.99 10.16 18.33
CA CYS A 512 3.98 10.58 17.34
C CYS A 512 4.68 9.34 16.77
N ILE A 513 4.86 9.28 15.45
CA ILE A 513 5.54 8.16 14.80
C ILE A 513 7.05 8.12 15.09
N TYR A 514 7.62 9.24 15.56
CA TYR A 514 9.04 9.37 15.88
C TYR A 514 9.27 9.65 17.36
N GLU A 515 10.47 9.36 17.85
CA GLU A 515 10.82 9.60 19.25
C GLU A 515 11.24 11.05 19.52
N THR A 516 11.12 11.47 20.79
CA THR A 516 11.60 12.78 21.24
C THR A 516 13.14 12.86 21.20
N PRO A 517 13.71 14.01 20.82
CA PRO A 517 15.16 14.24 20.85
C PRO A 517 15.83 13.95 22.21
N HIS A 518 15.10 14.09 23.31
CA HIS A 518 15.61 13.88 24.68
C HIS A 518 15.76 12.41 25.09
N LYS A 519 15.11 11.46 24.39
CA LYS A 519 15.27 10.02 24.67
C LYS A 519 16.55 9.44 24.04
N LEU A 520 17.05 10.07 22.98
CA LEU A 520 18.24 9.60 22.22
C LEU A 520 19.58 9.92 22.90
N THR A 521 19.60 10.62 24.03
CA THR A 521 20.84 11.03 24.72
C THR A 521 21.19 10.18 25.95
N ASN A 522 20.46 9.11 26.24
CA ASN A 522 20.62 8.29 27.45
C ASN A 522 20.84 6.78 27.17
N GLU A 523 21.45 6.41 26.05
CA GLU A 523 22.01 5.06 25.85
C GLU A 523 23.50 5.11 25.46
#